data_AF-A0A7L2NIG1-F1
#
_entry.id   AF-A0A7L2NIG1-F1
#
_cell.length_a   1.000
_cell.length_b   1.000
_cell.length_c   1.000
_cell.angle_alpha   90.00
_cell.angle_beta   90.00
_cell.angle_gamma   90.00
#
_symmetry.space_group_name_H-M   'P 1'
#
loop_
_entity.id
_entity.type
_entity.pdbx_description
1 polymer ?
#
loop_
_entity_poly.entity_id
_entity_poly.type
_entity_poly.pdbx_seq_one_letter_code
_entity_poly.pdbx_strand_id
1 'polypeptide(L)'
;SFLLEDGESFGQGRDRSSLLDDTTVTLSLCQLRNRLKDVGGEAFYPLLEDDQPALPHSNSSNELSAAATLPLIIRERDTEYQLNRIVLFDRLLKAYPYKKNQIWKEARIDIPPLLRGITWAALLGVEGAIEAKYDAIDKDTPIPTDRQIEVDIPRCHQYDELLSSPEGHAKFRRVLKAWVVSHPNLVYWQGLDSLCAPFLYLNFNNEALAYACMSAFIPKYLYNFFLKDNSHVIQEYLTVFSQMIAFHDPELSNHLNEIGFIPDLYAIPWFLTMFTHVFPLHKIFHLWDTLLLGNSSFPFCIGVAILQQLRDRLLANGFNECILLFSDLPEIDIERCVRESINLFRWTPKSATYRQYAQPPRPPADSSGTRSSLSCFSADYQEAPRSDLSRDSIKLDDLKAEVSPRISAEDLIDLCELTGPSHSKTPVKKTKPSKPKLLVVDIRNSEDFNRGHISGSINVPFASAFTAEGDLIQCPATATLQSFKGRVVVIVGNVVKNTAAFAAHLVKNKYPRVCILDGGINKIKPTGLLTVPSPQI
;
A
#
# COMPACT_ATOMS: atom_id res chain seq x y z
N SER A 1 -2.42 38.30 -14.03
CA SER A 1 -1.12 39.00 -14.09
C SER A 1 -0.37 38.75 -12.79
N PHE A 2 0.95 38.62 -12.84
CA PHE A 2 1.77 38.61 -11.63
C PHE A 2 2.00 40.04 -11.17
N LEU A 3 1.89 40.28 -9.88
CA LEU A 3 2.19 41.56 -9.25
C LEU A 3 3.32 41.34 -8.24
N LEU A 4 4.43 42.03 -8.44
CA LEU A 4 5.57 42.03 -7.52
C LEU A 4 5.29 42.96 -6.32
N GLU A 5 6.05 42.81 -5.22
CA GLU A 5 5.88 43.64 -4.00
C GLU A 5 6.06 45.14 -4.24
N ASP A 6 6.75 45.51 -5.32
CA ASP A 6 6.96 46.89 -5.78
C ASP A 6 5.83 47.41 -6.68
N GLY A 7 4.81 46.60 -6.97
CA GLY A 7 3.61 47.01 -7.71
C GLY A 7 3.70 46.84 -9.22
N GLU A 8 4.78 46.26 -9.76
CA GLU A 8 4.88 46.01 -11.20
C GLU A 8 4.06 44.78 -11.61
N SER A 9 3.22 44.96 -12.64
CA SER A 9 2.34 43.91 -13.18
C SER A 9 2.85 43.41 -14.53
N PHE A 10 3.07 42.09 -14.64
CA PHE A 10 3.42 41.43 -15.91
C PHE A 10 2.30 40.49 -16.40
N GLY A 11 1.88 40.67 -17.67
CA GLY A 11 0.85 39.88 -18.36
C GLY A 11 0.06 40.69 -19.41
N GLN A 12 -0.49 40.04 -20.44
CA GLN A 12 -1.31 40.70 -21.49
C GLN A 12 -2.62 41.29 -20.94
N GLY A 13 -3.03 42.43 -21.50
CA GLY A 13 -4.29 43.10 -21.17
C GLY A 13 -5.53 42.34 -21.65
N ARG A 14 -6.52 42.27 -20.75
CA ARG A 14 -7.82 41.59 -20.80
C ARG A 14 -8.44 41.30 -22.19
N ASP A 15 -8.87 40.05 -22.37
CA ASP A 15 -10.01 39.69 -23.21
C ASP A 15 -11.29 39.64 -22.34
N ARG A 16 -12.39 40.26 -22.80
CA ARG A 16 -13.65 40.46 -22.06
C ARG A 16 -14.47 39.17 -21.86
N SER A 17 -13.95 38.03 -22.26
CA SER A 17 -14.58 36.72 -22.20
C SER A 17 -14.33 35.96 -20.89
N SER A 18 -13.45 36.44 -20.00
CA SER A 18 -13.00 35.71 -18.81
C SER A 18 -13.47 36.36 -17.49
N LEU A 19 -14.12 35.55 -16.64
CA LEU A 19 -14.60 35.87 -15.28
C LEU A 19 -13.45 36.03 -14.27
N LEU A 20 -12.44 36.86 -14.56
CA LEU A 20 -11.36 37.12 -13.60
C LEU A 20 -11.73 38.31 -12.70
N ASP A 21 -11.92 38.05 -11.41
CA ASP A 21 -12.05 39.08 -10.38
C ASP A 21 -10.64 39.49 -9.92
N ASP A 22 -10.21 40.71 -10.32
CA ASP A 22 -8.90 41.27 -9.98
C ASP A 22 -8.85 41.87 -8.55
N THR A 23 -9.84 41.60 -7.69
CA THR A 23 -9.81 42.07 -6.30
C THR A 23 -8.64 41.46 -5.53
N THR A 24 -7.71 42.33 -5.17
CA THR A 24 -6.61 41.97 -4.27
C THR A 24 -7.09 42.09 -2.83
N VAL A 25 -7.25 40.95 -2.14
CA VAL A 25 -7.60 40.91 -0.73
C VAL A 25 -6.34 40.78 0.11
N THR A 26 -5.99 41.83 0.86
CA THR A 26 -4.88 41.76 1.83
C THR A 26 -5.35 41.02 3.08
N LEU A 27 -4.85 39.79 3.27
CA LEU A 27 -5.12 39.00 4.47
C LEU A 27 -4.22 39.46 5.63
N SER A 28 -4.82 39.82 6.76
CA SER A 28 -4.07 40.25 7.96
C SER A 28 -3.44 39.06 8.68
N LEU A 29 -2.12 39.13 8.92
CA LEU A 29 -1.39 38.13 9.70
C LEU A 29 -1.48 38.35 11.22
N CYS A 30 -2.22 39.35 11.69
CA CYS A 30 -2.26 39.71 13.11
C CYS A 30 -2.75 38.57 14.00
N GLN A 31 -3.80 37.84 13.58
CA GLN A 31 -4.32 36.71 14.33
C GLN A 31 -3.31 35.57 14.44
N LEU A 32 -2.61 35.26 13.33
CA LEU A 32 -1.57 34.23 13.32
C LEU A 32 -0.40 34.61 14.23
N ARG A 33 0.08 35.87 14.13
CA ARG A 33 1.14 36.39 15.02
C ARG A 33 0.73 36.31 16.48
N ASN A 34 -0.52 36.65 16.82
CA ASN A 34 -1.04 36.55 18.17
C ASN A 34 -1.11 35.11 18.69
N ARG A 35 -1.44 34.13 17.84
CA ARG A 35 -1.47 32.71 18.22
C ARG A 35 -0.07 32.14 18.43
N LEU A 36 0.93 32.64 17.71
CA LEU A 36 2.31 32.15 17.77
C LEU A 36 3.20 32.91 18.76
N LYS A 37 2.66 33.94 19.45
CA LYS A 37 3.45 34.85 20.30
C LYS A 37 4.13 34.15 21.49
N ASP A 38 3.51 33.08 22.00
CA ASP A 38 3.96 32.36 23.19
C ASP A 38 4.78 31.10 22.82
N VAL A 39 4.97 30.83 21.53
CA VAL A 39 5.74 29.69 21.04
C VAL A 39 7.24 29.96 21.25
N GLY A 40 7.92 29.06 21.97
CA GLY A 40 9.35 29.17 22.26
C GLY A 40 10.24 29.16 21.01
N GLY A 41 11.39 29.83 21.08
CA GLY A 41 12.34 29.95 19.96
C GLY A 41 12.83 28.60 19.43
N GLU A 42 12.92 27.60 20.31
CA GLU A 42 13.29 26.22 19.97
C GLU A 42 12.36 25.57 18.94
N ALA A 43 11.07 25.93 18.90
CA ALA A 43 10.12 25.40 17.92
C ALA A 43 10.42 25.85 16.48
N PHE A 44 11.03 27.03 16.33
CA PHE A 44 11.47 27.56 15.03
C PHE A 44 12.83 26.99 14.62
N TYR A 45 13.62 26.51 15.59
CA TYR A 45 14.96 26.00 15.36
C TYR A 45 15.25 24.62 16.00
N PRO A 46 14.47 23.57 15.69
CA PRO A 46 14.67 22.25 16.28
C PRO A 46 16.00 21.61 15.84
N LEU A 47 16.72 21.01 16.78
CA LEU A 47 17.92 20.22 16.49
C LEU A 47 17.52 18.88 15.85
N LEU A 48 18.10 18.57 14.69
CA LEU A 48 17.93 17.27 14.03
C LEU A 48 18.99 16.29 14.59
N GLU A 49 18.74 15.70 15.76
CA GLU A 49 19.65 14.68 16.31
C GLU A 49 19.55 13.36 15.51
N ASP A 50 20.68 12.64 15.41
CA ASP A 50 20.85 11.51 14.48
C ASP A 50 20.50 10.12 15.04
N ASP A 51 19.67 10.03 16.09
CA ASP A 51 18.96 8.84 16.63
C ASP A 51 18.87 8.89 18.17
N GLN A 52 17.98 9.73 18.72
CA GLN A 52 17.48 9.56 20.09
C GLN A 52 16.01 9.13 20.06
N PRO A 53 15.60 8.09 20.81
CA PRO A 53 14.20 7.82 21.05
C PRO A 53 13.67 8.87 22.02
N ALA A 54 12.71 9.66 21.54
CA ALA A 54 12.03 10.74 22.26
C ALA A 54 12.78 12.07 22.33
N LEU A 55 12.02 13.11 21.95
CA LEU A 55 12.34 14.53 21.98
C LEU A 55 12.84 14.98 23.38
N PRO A 56 13.70 16.01 23.46
CA PRO A 56 14.15 16.57 24.73
C PRO A 56 12.97 17.08 25.57
N HIS A 57 12.98 16.75 26.86
CA HIS A 57 11.93 17.05 27.84
C HIS A 57 11.84 18.56 28.15
N SER A 58 11.12 19.31 27.32
CA SER A 58 10.49 20.59 27.68
C SER A 58 9.00 20.36 27.96
N ASN A 59 8.32 21.24 28.71
CA ASN A 59 6.86 21.15 28.90
C ASN A 59 6.10 21.15 27.55
N SER A 60 6.61 21.82 26.52
CA SER A 60 6.04 21.82 25.16
C SER A 60 6.16 20.46 24.44
N SER A 61 7.18 19.65 24.74
CA SER A 61 7.36 18.32 24.14
C SER A 61 6.27 17.32 24.58
N ASN A 62 5.80 17.41 25.83
CA ASN A 62 4.73 16.57 26.35
C ASN A 62 3.37 16.92 25.73
N GLU A 63 3.10 18.20 25.48
CA GLU A 63 1.87 18.66 24.82
C GLU A 63 1.85 18.28 23.33
N LEU A 64 2.99 18.39 22.63
CA LEU A 64 3.10 17.96 21.22
C LEU A 64 2.92 16.44 21.07
N SER A 65 3.49 15.67 22.01
CA SER A 65 3.31 14.21 22.07
C SER A 65 1.85 13.83 22.37
N ALA A 66 1.13 14.61 23.17
CA ALA A 66 -0.29 14.39 23.42
C ALA A 66 -1.13 14.75 22.19
N ALA A 67 -0.86 15.88 21.54
CA ALA A 67 -1.54 16.32 20.32
C ALA A 67 -1.37 15.32 19.16
N ALA A 68 -0.21 14.67 19.04
CA ALA A 68 0.06 13.64 18.03
C ALA A 68 -0.87 12.41 18.14
N THR A 69 -1.52 12.21 19.29
CA THR A 69 -2.48 11.10 19.49
C THR A 69 -3.93 11.47 19.12
N LEU A 70 -4.20 12.74 18.82
CA LEU A 70 -5.53 13.21 18.43
C LEU A 70 -5.86 12.81 16.98
N PRO A 71 -7.17 12.69 16.65
CA PRO A 71 -7.63 12.51 15.27
C PRO A 71 -6.97 13.50 14.30
N LEU A 72 -6.66 13.03 13.09
CA LEU A 72 -5.88 13.81 12.11
C LEU A 72 -6.50 15.17 11.81
N ILE A 73 -7.84 15.24 11.70
CA ILE A 73 -8.55 16.49 11.42
C ILE A 73 -8.37 17.55 12.51
N ILE A 74 -8.14 17.15 13.76
CA ILE A 74 -7.85 18.06 14.86
C ILE A 74 -6.40 18.55 14.76
N ARG A 75 -5.47 17.63 14.48
CA ARG A 75 -4.05 17.93 14.27
C ARG A 75 -3.80 18.89 13.11
N GLU A 76 -4.55 18.76 12.01
CA GLU A 76 -4.42 19.66 10.85
C GLU A 76 -4.94 21.08 11.11
N ARG A 77 -5.84 21.25 12.09
CA ARG A 77 -6.40 22.57 12.47
C ARG A 77 -5.64 23.24 13.61
N ASP A 78 -4.80 22.49 14.31
CA ASP A 78 -3.95 23.01 15.39
C ASP A 78 -2.75 23.77 14.80
N THR A 79 -2.73 25.09 15.00
CA THR A 79 -1.70 25.97 14.43
C THR A 79 -0.31 25.76 15.03
N GLU A 80 -0.22 25.46 16.33
CA GLU A 80 1.09 25.25 16.97
C GLU A 80 1.66 23.89 16.59
N TYR A 81 0.81 22.86 16.58
CA TYR A 81 1.20 21.55 16.07
C TYR A 81 1.65 21.64 14.61
N GLN A 82 0.87 22.29 13.74
CA GLN A 82 1.25 22.47 12.33
C GLN A 82 2.54 23.25 12.17
N LEU A 83 2.78 24.32 12.96
CA LEU A 83 4.05 25.04 12.92
C LEU A 83 5.25 24.10 13.18
N ASN A 84 5.19 23.32 14.26
CA ASN A 84 6.27 22.39 14.61
C ASN A 84 6.51 21.36 13.50
N ARG A 85 5.44 20.78 12.94
CA ARG A 85 5.55 19.80 11.86
C ARG A 85 6.09 20.44 10.57
N ILE A 86 5.63 21.63 10.20
CA ILE A 86 6.10 22.36 9.01
C ILE A 86 7.59 22.66 9.11
N VAL A 87 8.06 23.21 10.25
CA VAL A 87 9.48 23.53 10.45
C VAL A 87 10.35 22.27 10.40
N LEU A 88 9.88 21.16 10.99
CA LEU A 88 10.59 19.88 10.94
C LEU A 88 10.71 19.37 9.49
N PHE A 89 9.60 19.28 8.77
CA PHE A 89 9.60 18.77 7.39
C PHE A 89 10.39 19.68 6.44
N ASP A 90 10.28 21.01 6.55
CA ASP A 90 11.07 21.95 5.74
C ASP A 90 12.58 21.68 5.87
N ARG A 91 13.07 21.48 7.10
CA ARG A 91 14.49 21.15 7.35
C ARG A 91 14.87 19.78 6.78
N LEU A 92 14.03 18.77 6.99
CA LEU A 92 14.28 17.42 6.48
C LEU A 92 14.30 17.37 4.95
N LEU A 93 13.37 18.07 4.30
CA LEU A 93 13.26 18.15 2.84
C LEU A 93 14.42 18.92 2.22
N LYS A 94 14.93 19.97 2.87
CA LYS A 94 16.18 20.65 2.45
C LYS A 94 17.41 19.75 2.52
N ALA A 95 17.39 18.73 3.39
CA ALA A 95 18.46 17.75 3.54
C ALA A 95 18.22 16.45 2.72
N TYR A 96 17.15 16.39 1.92
CA TYR A 96 16.90 15.30 1.00
C TYR A 96 17.96 15.30 -0.13
N PRO A 97 18.53 14.13 -0.54
CA PRO A 97 18.08 12.77 -0.22
C PRO A 97 18.72 12.13 1.03
N TYR A 98 19.69 12.79 1.68
CA TYR A 98 20.44 12.22 2.81
C TYR A 98 19.58 11.87 4.02
N LYS A 99 18.50 12.63 4.27
CA LYS A 99 17.57 12.40 5.40
C LYS A 99 16.27 11.69 5.00
N LYS A 100 16.24 10.98 3.86
CA LYS A 100 15.04 10.24 3.37
C LYS A 100 14.40 9.33 4.42
N ASN A 101 15.21 8.63 5.21
CA ASN A 101 14.71 7.72 6.24
C ASN A 101 14.01 8.46 7.38
N GLN A 102 14.47 9.67 7.72
CA GLN A 102 13.82 10.50 8.74
C GLN A 102 12.51 11.09 8.23
N ILE A 103 12.47 11.56 6.97
CA ILE A 103 11.22 12.00 6.30
C ILE A 103 10.19 10.86 6.36
N TRP A 104 10.60 9.65 6.00
CA TRP A 104 9.73 8.48 6.04
C TRP A 104 9.25 8.14 7.47
N LYS A 105 10.14 8.21 8.48
CA LYS A 105 9.77 7.99 9.89
C LYS A 105 8.73 9.01 10.36
N GLU A 106 8.91 10.29 10.04
CA GLU A 106 8.00 11.36 10.45
C GLU A 106 6.67 11.32 9.69
N ALA A 107 6.68 10.98 8.40
CA ALA A 107 5.48 10.84 7.58
C ALA A 107 4.53 9.74 8.08
N ARG A 108 5.02 8.75 8.85
CA ARG A 108 4.18 7.74 9.52
C ARG A 108 3.29 8.31 10.62
N ILE A 109 3.62 9.49 11.16
CA ILE A 109 2.80 10.17 12.16
C ILE A 109 1.70 10.96 11.44
N ASP A 110 2.10 11.84 10.52
CA ASP A 110 1.27 12.54 9.53
C ASP A 110 2.16 13.34 8.57
N ILE A 111 1.57 13.91 7.53
CA ILE A 111 2.23 14.82 6.59
C ILE A 111 1.54 16.19 6.67
N PRO A 112 2.27 17.29 6.93
CA PRO A 112 1.70 18.63 6.95
C PRO A 112 1.08 19.01 5.60
N PRO A 113 -0.17 19.50 5.56
CA PRO A 113 -0.84 19.78 4.28
C PRO A 113 -0.07 20.71 3.34
N LEU A 114 0.57 21.75 3.89
CA LEU A 114 1.33 22.72 3.11
C LEU A 114 2.59 22.14 2.45
N LEU A 115 3.17 21.08 3.01
CA LEU A 115 4.39 20.45 2.50
C LEU A 115 4.12 19.09 1.84
N ARG A 116 2.84 18.72 1.68
CA ARG A 116 2.44 17.38 1.20
C ARG A 116 2.99 17.06 -0.19
N GLY A 117 2.88 17.99 -1.15
CA GLY A 117 3.37 17.78 -2.52
C GLY A 117 4.87 17.44 -2.58
N ILE A 118 5.70 18.23 -1.90
CA ILE A 118 7.16 18.04 -1.84
C ILE A 118 7.51 16.78 -1.03
N THR A 119 6.78 16.52 0.05
CA THR A 119 6.96 15.30 0.86
C THR A 119 6.66 14.04 0.05
N TRP A 120 5.58 14.03 -0.73
CA TRP A 120 5.24 12.92 -1.62
C TRP A 120 6.32 12.71 -2.68
N ALA A 121 6.86 13.78 -3.26
CA ALA A 121 7.97 13.70 -4.19
C ALA A 121 9.20 13.01 -3.55
N ALA A 122 9.56 13.40 -2.32
CA ALA A 122 10.64 12.78 -1.57
C ALA A 122 10.37 11.30 -1.24
N LEU A 123 9.14 10.94 -0.84
CA LEU A 123 8.74 9.55 -0.57
C LEU A 123 8.74 8.68 -1.84
N LEU A 124 8.53 9.29 -3.01
CA LEU A 124 8.59 8.65 -4.32
C LEU A 124 10.00 8.57 -4.91
N GLY A 125 11.01 9.14 -4.23
CA GLY A 125 12.38 9.12 -4.71
C GLY A 125 12.64 10.08 -5.88
N VAL A 126 11.86 11.15 -6.01
CA VAL A 126 12.02 12.14 -7.10
C VAL A 126 13.28 12.95 -6.85
N GLU A 127 14.22 12.90 -7.80
CA GLU A 127 15.53 13.56 -7.72
C GLU A 127 15.97 14.11 -9.10
N GLY A 128 16.88 15.09 -9.06
CA GLY A 128 17.53 15.67 -10.23
C GLY A 128 16.77 16.82 -10.88
N ALA A 129 17.18 17.20 -12.09
CA ALA A 129 16.63 18.34 -12.84
C ALA A 129 15.26 17.99 -13.47
N ILE A 130 14.21 18.00 -12.67
CA ILE A 130 12.84 17.66 -13.10
C ILE A 130 12.28 18.68 -14.10
N GLU A 131 12.59 19.97 -13.93
CA GLU A 131 12.13 21.05 -14.82
C GLU A 131 12.69 20.84 -16.23
N ALA A 132 14.02 20.68 -16.35
CA ALA A 132 14.66 20.46 -17.63
C ALA A 132 14.14 19.20 -18.35
N LYS A 133 13.86 18.12 -17.61
CA LYS A 133 13.26 16.90 -18.17
C LYS A 133 11.85 17.15 -18.68
N TYR A 134 11.02 17.86 -17.91
CA TYR A 134 9.63 18.14 -18.27
C TYR A 134 9.52 19.09 -19.48
N ASP A 135 10.36 20.13 -19.50
CA ASP A 135 10.38 21.13 -20.56
C ASP A 135 10.81 20.53 -21.90
N ALA A 136 11.76 19.58 -21.87
CA ALA A 136 12.26 18.88 -23.07
C ALA A 136 11.23 17.97 -23.76
N ILE A 137 10.12 17.63 -23.12
CA ILE A 137 9.08 16.76 -23.70
C ILE A 137 8.20 17.57 -24.64
N ASP A 138 7.96 17.06 -25.85
CA ASP A 138 7.01 17.66 -26.79
C ASP A 138 5.57 17.50 -26.28
N LYS A 139 4.92 18.64 -26.04
CA LYS A 139 3.53 18.74 -25.55
C LYS A 139 2.60 19.35 -26.60
N ASP A 140 3.14 19.77 -27.74
CA ASP A 140 2.42 20.55 -28.75
C ASP A 140 1.99 19.68 -29.93
N THR A 141 2.86 18.78 -30.40
CA THR A 141 2.55 17.91 -31.54
C THR A 141 1.30 17.07 -31.27
N PRO A 142 0.26 17.11 -32.12
CA PRO A 142 -0.96 16.34 -31.91
C PRO A 142 -0.70 14.84 -31.85
N ILE A 143 -1.28 14.15 -30.86
CA ILE A 143 -1.22 12.69 -30.74
C ILE A 143 -2.62 12.07 -30.79
N PRO A 144 -2.77 10.79 -31.21
CA PRO A 144 -4.09 10.16 -31.33
C PRO A 144 -4.94 10.20 -30.06
N THR A 145 -4.29 10.26 -28.90
CA THR A 145 -4.89 10.27 -27.56
C THR A 145 -5.44 11.64 -27.14
N ASP A 146 -5.07 12.73 -27.81
CA ASP A 146 -5.44 14.10 -27.41
C ASP A 146 -6.97 14.26 -27.28
N ARG A 147 -7.73 13.69 -28.21
CA ARG A 147 -9.20 13.72 -28.18
C ARG A 147 -9.78 13.03 -26.94
N GLN A 148 -9.18 11.94 -26.47
CA GLN A 148 -9.66 11.24 -25.28
C GLN A 148 -9.37 12.07 -24.02
N ILE A 149 -8.16 12.63 -23.92
CA ILE A 149 -7.76 13.52 -22.83
C ILE A 149 -8.72 14.73 -22.73
N GLU A 150 -9.07 15.32 -23.87
CA GLU A 150 -10.01 16.45 -23.96
C GLU A 150 -11.41 16.16 -23.43
N VAL A 151 -11.89 14.93 -23.61
CA VAL A 151 -13.24 14.51 -23.17
C VAL A 151 -13.23 14.10 -21.69
N ASP A 152 -12.11 13.60 -21.18
CA ASP A 152 -12.00 13.10 -19.82
C ASP A 152 -11.78 14.23 -18.80
N ILE A 153 -10.88 15.17 -19.09
CA ILE A 153 -10.52 16.26 -18.18
C ILE A 153 -11.74 17.02 -17.62
N PRO A 154 -12.73 17.47 -18.42
CA PRO A 154 -13.85 18.24 -17.89
C PRO A 154 -14.79 17.44 -16.97
N ARG A 155 -14.71 16.09 -17.02
CA ARG A 155 -15.51 15.18 -16.18
C ARG A 155 -14.74 14.77 -14.92
N CYS A 156 -13.42 14.91 -14.93
CA CYS A 156 -12.53 14.55 -13.83
C CYS A 156 -12.64 15.58 -12.69
N HIS A 157 -13.04 15.14 -11.50
CA HIS A 157 -13.10 15.98 -10.30
C HIS A 157 -13.79 17.35 -10.49
N GLN A 158 -14.88 17.39 -11.27
CA GLN A 158 -15.65 18.62 -11.59
C GLN A 158 -16.15 19.43 -10.38
N TYR A 159 -16.14 18.84 -9.18
CA TYR A 159 -16.51 19.50 -7.94
C TYR A 159 -15.39 20.39 -7.36
N ASP A 160 -14.14 20.23 -7.83
CA ASP A 160 -12.98 20.98 -7.35
C ASP A 160 -12.72 22.20 -8.24
N GLU A 161 -12.87 23.40 -7.67
CA GLU A 161 -12.81 24.66 -8.41
C GLU A 161 -11.46 24.91 -9.10
N LEU A 162 -10.36 24.48 -8.47
CA LEU A 162 -9.00 24.68 -8.99
C LEU A 162 -8.79 23.81 -10.23
N LEU A 163 -9.14 22.53 -10.13
CA LEU A 163 -8.97 21.56 -11.21
C LEU A 163 -9.96 21.74 -12.36
N SER A 164 -11.20 22.16 -12.07
CA SER A 164 -12.23 22.43 -13.09
C SER A 164 -12.02 23.77 -13.82
N SER A 165 -11.06 24.59 -13.38
CA SER A 165 -10.75 25.87 -14.01
C SER A 165 -10.13 25.67 -15.41
N PRO A 166 -10.25 26.67 -16.31
CA PRO A 166 -9.59 26.62 -17.63
C PRO A 166 -8.07 26.39 -17.55
N GLU A 167 -7.40 26.99 -16.54
CA GLU A 167 -5.97 26.78 -16.31
C GLU A 167 -5.70 25.35 -15.80
N GLY A 168 -6.53 24.84 -14.89
CA GLY A 168 -6.45 23.45 -14.42
C GLY A 168 -6.57 22.46 -15.58
N HIS A 169 -7.53 22.65 -16.47
CA HIS A 169 -7.68 21.84 -17.69
C HIS A 169 -6.46 21.92 -18.61
N ALA A 170 -5.90 23.12 -18.81
CA ALA A 170 -4.70 23.30 -19.62
C ALA A 170 -3.48 22.58 -19.02
N LYS A 171 -3.29 22.67 -17.70
CA LYS A 171 -2.23 21.96 -16.97
C LYS A 171 -2.40 20.45 -17.02
N PHE A 172 -3.63 19.94 -16.81
CA PHE A 172 -3.93 18.51 -16.96
C PHE A 172 -3.50 17.98 -18.32
N ARG A 173 -3.90 18.67 -19.39
CA ARG A 173 -3.55 18.30 -20.75
C ARG A 173 -2.04 18.22 -20.94
N ARG A 174 -1.28 19.23 -20.49
CA ARG A 174 0.17 19.24 -20.60
C ARG A 174 0.84 18.11 -19.82
N VAL A 175 0.44 17.87 -18.58
CA VAL A 175 1.01 16.81 -17.73
C VAL A 175 0.68 15.41 -18.27
N LEU A 176 -0.58 15.14 -18.65
CA LEU A 176 -1.00 13.86 -19.21
C LEU A 176 -0.32 13.58 -20.55
N LYS A 177 -0.26 14.58 -21.44
CA LYS A 177 0.41 14.46 -22.73
C LYS A 177 1.90 14.22 -22.56
N ALA A 178 2.56 14.97 -21.66
CA ALA A 178 3.96 14.74 -21.35
C ALA A 178 4.22 13.31 -20.89
N TRP A 179 3.33 12.74 -20.07
CA TRP A 179 3.43 11.36 -19.64
C TRP A 179 3.26 10.35 -20.77
N VAL A 180 2.23 10.50 -21.60
CA VAL A 180 1.99 9.59 -22.74
C VAL A 180 3.15 9.63 -23.73
N VAL A 181 3.67 10.82 -24.06
CA VAL A 181 4.80 10.99 -24.98
C VAL A 181 6.09 10.39 -24.42
N SER A 182 6.31 10.48 -23.11
CA SER A 182 7.50 9.93 -22.45
C SER A 182 7.48 8.40 -22.33
N HIS A 183 6.33 7.76 -22.52
CA HIS A 183 6.15 6.32 -22.32
C HIS A 183 5.54 5.67 -23.58
N PRO A 184 6.29 5.56 -24.69
CA PRO A 184 5.76 5.08 -25.98
C PRO A 184 5.21 3.64 -25.96
N ASN A 185 5.59 2.85 -24.95
CA ASN A 185 5.10 1.48 -24.77
C ASN A 185 3.77 1.41 -23.99
N LEU A 186 3.32 2.52 -23.42
CA LEU A 186 2.09 2.63 -22.65
C LEU A 186 1.05 3.45 -23.42
N VAL A 187 -0.22 3.23 -23.11
CA VAL A 187 -1.35 3.95 -23.70
C VAL A 187 -2.15 4.62 -22.60
N TYR A 188 -2.81 5.72 -22.97
CA TYR A 188 -3.77 6.35 -22.08
C TYR A 188 -5.01 5.47 -21.93
N TRP A 189 -5.28 5.07 -20.69
CA TRP A 189 -6.54 4.46 -20.30
C TRP A 189 -7.37 5.48 -19.53
N GLN A 190 -8.68 5.47 -19.74
CA GLN A 190 -9.62 6.29 -18.97
C GLN A 190 -9.42 6.02 -17.47
N GLY A 191 -9.25 7.08 -16.69
CA GLY A 191 -8.87 7.02 -15.28
C GLY A 191 -7.45 7.51 -15.00
N LEU A 192 -6.59 7.64 -16.01
CA LEU A 192 -5.25 8.24 -15.84
C LEU A 192 -5.33 9.73 -15.47
N ASP A 193 -6.34 10.45 -15.97
CA ASP A 193 -6.73 11.79 -15.55
C ASP A 193 -7.03 11.86 -14.05
N SER A 194 -7.83 10.91 -13.54
CA SER A 194 -8.13 10.82 -12.10
C SER A 194 -6.87 10.50 -11.28
N LEU A 195 -5.94 9.69 -11.81
CA LEU A 195 -4.67 9.41 -11.15
C LEU A 195 -3.73 10.64 -11.13
N CYS A 196 -3.78 11.47 -12.16
CA CYS A 196 -3.00 12.71 -12.27
C CYS A 196 -3.47 13.79 -11.28
N ALA A 197 -4.77 13.82 -10.99
CA ALA A 197 -5.40 14.91 -10.23
C ALA A 197 -4.77 15.22 -8.87
N PRO A 198 -4.45 14.25 -7.99
CA PRO A 198 -3.81 14.55 -6.71
C PRO A 198 -2.42 15.18 -6.87
N PHE A 199 -1.64 14.73 -7.86
CA PHE A 199 -0.30 15.26 -8.12
C PHE A 199 -0.35 16.68 -8.66
N LEU A 200 -1.27 16.94 -9.60
CA LEU A 200 -1.46 18.27 -10.17
C LEU A 200 -2.02 19.25 -9.14
N TYR A 201 -3.00 18.83 -8.33
CA TYR A 201 -3.57 19.67 -7.28
C TYR A 201 -2.49 20.13 -6.28
N LEU A 202 -1.70 19.19 -5.75
CA LEU A 202 -0.67 19.49 -4.76
C LEU A 202 0.50 20.29 -5.32
N ASN A 203 0.72 20.26 -6.64
CA ASN A 203 1.84 20.90 -7.30
C ASN A 203 1.36 21.79 -8.46
N PHE A 204 0.25 22.51 -8.29
CA PHE A 204 -0.40 23.27 -9.36
C PHE A 204 0.52 24.32 -10.02
N ASN A 205 1.41 24.89 -9.20
CA ASN A 205 2.42 25.87 -9.62
C ASN A 205 3.74 25.23 -10.10
N ASN A 206 3.88 23.90 -10.04
CA ASN A 206 5.05 23.17 -10.50
C ASN A 206 4.62 21.88 -11.24
N GLU A 207 4.25 22.03 -12.52
CA GLU A 207 3.82 20.92 -13.38
C GLU A 207 4.91 19.86 -13.56
N ALA A 208 6.19 20.27 -13.57
CA ALA A 208 7.33 19.36 -13.66
C ALA A 208 7.39 18.40 -12.45
N LEU A 209 7.14 18.92 -11.24
CA LEU A 209 7.06 18.11 -10.03
C LEU A 209 5.83 17.19 -10.01
N ALA A 210 4.67 17.67 -10.47
CA ALA A 210 3.48 16.84 -10.64
C ALA A 210 3.74 15.65 -11.58
N TYR A 211 4.32 15.94 -12.76
CA TYR A 211 4.72 14.95 -13.75
C TYR A 211 5.75 13.97 -13.20
N ALA A 212 6.77 14.45 -12.49
CA ALA A 212 7.82 13.62 -11.93
C ALA A 212 7.27 12.67 -10.86
N CYS A 213 6.38 13.16 -9.98
CA CYS A 213 5.70 12.32 -8.99
C CYS A 213 4.86 11.23 -9.67
N MET A 214 4.04 11.60 -10.66
CA MET A 214 3.21 10.62 -11.38
C MET A 214 4.07 9.57 -12.10
N SER A 215 5.18 9.99 -12.72
CA SER A 215 6.12 9.12 -13.43
C SER A 215 6.89 8.19 -12.49
N ALA A 216 7.11 8.58 -11.23
CA ALA A 216 7.68 7.70 -10.20
C ALA A 216 6.61 6.77 -9.57
N PHE A 217 5.38 7.24 -9.44
CA PHE A 217 4.28 6.50 -8.80
C PHE A 217 3.78 5.32 -9.64
N ILE A 218 3.59 5.52 -10.95
CA ILE A 218 2.99 4.50 -11.83
C ILE A 218 3.84 3.22 -11.87
N PRO A 219 5.17 3.24 -12.06
CA PRO A 219 5.98 2.03 -12.00
C PRO A 219 5.91 1.32 -10.65
N LYS A 220 5.77 2.06 -9.53
CA LYS A 220 5.73 1.50 -8.18
C LYS A 220 4.43 0.72 -7.91
N TYR A 221 3.26 1.26 -8.30
CA TYR A 221 1.95 0.68 -7.92
C TYR A 221 1.14 0.11 -9.09
N LEU A 222 1.40 0.57 -10.30
CA LEU A 222 0.62 0.35 -11.53
C LEU A 222 1.52 -0.15 -12.67
N TYR A 223 2.60 -0.86 -12.34
CA TYR A 223 3.53 -1.40 -13.33
C TYR A 223 2.78 -2.20 -14.39
N ASN A 224 2.96 -1.85 -15.66
CA ASN A 224 2.30 -2.46 -16.83
C ASN A 224 0.76 -2.37 -16.88
N PHE A 225 0.10 -1.63 -15.97
CA PHE A 225 -1.36 -1.44 -16.04
C PHE A 225 -1.80 -0.69 -17.29
N PHE A 226 -0.96 0.19 -17.81
CA PHE A 226 -1.26 1.03 -18.97
C PHE A 226 -0.73 0.46 -20.29
N LEU A 227 -0.40 -0.83 -20.36
CA LEU A 227 -0.10 -1.48 -21.65
C LEU A 227 -1.33 -1.45 -22.56
N LYS A 228 -1.09 -1.53 -23.88
CA LYS A 228 -2.17 -1.69 -24.86
C LYS A 228 -2.98 -2.97 -24.63
N ASP A 229 -2.29 -4.05 -24.30
CA ASP A 229 -2.88 -5.28 -23.77
C ASP A 229 -2.36 -5.48 -22.33
N ASN A 230 -3.23 -5.18 -21.36
CA ASN A 230 -2.95 -5.32 -19.94
C ASN A 230 -3.75 -6.49 -19.31
N SER A 231 -4.42 -7.31 -20.13
CA SER A 231 -5.39 -8.31 -19.68
C SER A 231 -4.81 -9.26 -18.64
N HIS A 232 -3.61 -9.80 -18.91
CA HIS A 232 -2.92 -10.71 -17.99
C HIS A 232 -2.48 -10.04 -16.69
N VAL A 233 -2.06 -8.77 -16.76
CA VAL A 233 -1.64 -7.98 -15.58
C VAL A 233 -2.82 -7.73 -14.65
N ILE A 234 -3.93 -7.27 -15.21
CA ILE A 234 -5.15 -6.97 -14.45
C ILE A 234 -5.75 -8.26 -13.87
N GLN A 235 -5.84 -9.33 -14.66
CA GLN A 235 -6.38 -10.60 -14.19
C GLN A 235 -5.52 -11.22 -13.07
N GLU A 236 -4.19 -11.19 -13.16
CA GLU A 236 -3.32 -11.64 -12.06
C GLU A 236 -3.59 -10.78 -10.81
N TYR A 237 -3.61 -9.46 -10.97
CA TYR A 237 -3.81 -8.54 -9.85
C TYR A 237 -5.15 -8.77 -9.13
N LEU A 238 -6.24 -8.93 -9.88
CA LEU A 238 -7.57 -9.21 -9.33
C LEU A 238 -7.66 -10.60 -8.69
N THR A 239 -6.97 -11.59 -9.25
CA THR A 239 -6.89 -12.94 -8.66
C THR A 239 -6.17 -12.89 -7.30
N VAL A 240 -5.03 -12.19 -7.22
CA VAL A 240 -4.33 -11.96 -5.95
C VAL A 240 -5.23 -11.20 -4.98
N PHE A 241 -5.97 -10.19 -5.43
CA PHE A 241 -6.93 -9.49 -4.57
C PHE A 241 -8.03 -10.42 -4.04
N SER A 242 -8.59 -11.31 -4.86
CA SER A 242 -9.56 -12.33 -4.43
C SER A 242 -8.99 -13.23 -3.33
N GLN A 243 -7.75 -13.71 -3.51
CA GLN A 243 -7.03 -14.49 -2.49
C GLN A 243 -6.79 -13.69 -1.21
N MET A 244 -6.56 -12.37 -1.31
CA MET A 244 -6.43 -11.50 -0.13
C MET A 244 -7.74 -11.33 0.63
N ILE A 245 -8.89 -11.27 -0.06
CA ILE A 245 -10.21 -11.29 0.59
C ILE A 245 -10.38 -12.62 1.34
N ALA A 246 -10.13 -13.76 0.68
CA ALA A 246 -10.21 -15.08 1.31
C ALA A 246 -9.26 -15.24 2.51
N PHE A 247 -8.04 -14.68 2.40
CA PHE A 247 -7.04 -14.71 3.47
C PHE A 247 -7.48 -13.90 4.70
N HIS A 248 -8.14 -12.76 4.53
CA HIS A 248 -8.51 -11.89 5.66
C HIS A 248 -9.94 -12.09 6.17
N ASP A 249 -10.90 -12.32 5.28
CA ASP A 249 -12.31 -12.52 5.59
C ASP A 249 -12.88 -13.67 4.73
N PRO A 250 -12.63 -14.94 5.14
CA PRO A 250 -13.07 -16.11 4.40
C PRO A 250 -14.60 -16.21 4.34
N GLU A 251 -15.32 -15.71 5.34
CA GLU A 251 -16.78 -15.72 5.34
C GLU A 251 -17.34 -14.81 4.24
N LEU A 252 -16.82 -13.59 4.15
CA LEU A 252 -17.18 -12.68 3.06
C LEU A 252 -16.77 -13.25 1.70
N SER A 253 -15.56 -13.78 1.58
CA SER A 253 -15.08 -14.38 0.32
C SER A 253 -15.98 -15.52 -0.15
N ASN A 254 -16.37 -16.44 0.74
CA ASN A 254 -17.24 -17.56 0.40
C ASN A 254 -18.60 -17.05 -0.10
N HIS A 255 -19.23 -16.11 0.61
CA HIS A 255 -20.51 -15.52 0.20
C HIS A 255 -20.43 -14.85 -1.17
N LEU A 256 -19.42 -14.00 -1.39
CA LEU A 256 -19.25 -13.30 -2.67
C LEU A 256 -19.04 -14.28 -3.84
N ASN A 257 -18.27 -15.35 -3.61
CA ASN A 257 -18.07 -16.41 -4.60
C ASN A 257 -19.36 -17.21 -4.86
N GLU A 258 -20.15 -17.51 -3.83
CA GLU A 258 -21.43 -18.23 -3.94
C GLU A 258 -22.46 -17.46 -4.78
N ILE A 259 -22.51 -16.13 -4.64
CA ILE A 259 -23.40 -15.28 -5.44
C ILE A 259 -22.80 -14.86 -6.79
N GLY A 260 -21.56 -15.26 -7.10
CA GLY A 260 -20.86 -14.90 -8.35
C GLY A 260 -20.42 -13.42 -8.44
N PHE A 261 -20.31 -12.72 -7.30
CA PHE A 261 -19.89 -11.32 -7.23
C PHE A 261 -18.37 -11.22 -7.09
N ILE A 262 -17.67 -11.37 -8.22
CA ILE A 262 -16.20 -11.41 -8.28
C ILE A 262 -15.56 -10.02 -8.41
N PRO A 263 -14.29 -9.83 -8.00
CA PRO A 263 -13.60 -8.54 -8.06
C PRO A 263 -13.55 -7.86 -9.44
N ASP A 264 -13.55 -8.63 -10.53
CA ASP A 264 -13.56 -8.13 -11.90
C ASP A 264 -14.72 -7.16 -12.19
N LEU A 265 -15.82 -7.26 -11.45
CA LEU A 265 -17.01 -6.43 -11.62
C LEU A 265 -16.89 -5.03 -11.00
N TYR A 266 -16.03 -4.85 -9.99
CA TYR A 266 -16.02 -3.61 -9.20
C TYR A 266 -14.62 -3.04 -8.88
N ALA A 267 -13.57 -3.87 -8.90
CA ALA A 267 -12.27 -3.48 -8.38
C ALA A 267 -11.31 -2.91 -9.45
N ILE A 268 -11.64 -3.05 -10.75
CA ILE A 268 -10.80 -2.49 -11.83
C ILE A 268 -10.64 -0.97 -11.67
N PRO A 269 -11.70 -0.16 -11.53
CA PRO A 269 -11.55 1.29 -11.35
C PRO A 269 -10.80 1.65 -10.07
N TRP A 270 -10.96 0.85 -9.00
CA TRP A 270 -10.27 1.06 -7.73
C TRP A 270 -8.75 0.98 -7.91
N PHE A 271 -8.26 -0.09 -8.53
CA PHE A 271 -6.84 -0.28 -8.68
C PHE A 271 -6.26 0.55 -9.83
N LEU A 272 -6.94 0.67 -10.97
CA LEU A 272 -6.44 1.46 -12.12
C LEU A 272 -6.20 2.93 -11.78
N THR A 273 -7.03 3.49 -10.90
CA THR A 273 -6.94 4.90 -10.46
C THR A 273 -6.35 5.05 -9.07
N MET A 274 -5.95 3.96 -8.41
CA MET A 274 -5.54 3.96 -7.00
C MET A 274 -6.53 4.71 -6.11
N PHE A 275 -7.81 4.38 -6.30
CA PHE A 275 -9.00 4.86 -5.61
C PHE A 275 -9.41 6.31 -5.88
N THR A 276 -8.65 7.07 -6.69
CA THR A 276 -8.91 8.51 -6.88
C THR A 276 -10.22 8.80 -7.60
N HIS A 277 -10.65 7.93 -8.50
CA HIS A 277 -11.96 8.07 -9.13
C HIS A 277 -13.12 7.77 -8.16
N VAL A 278 -12.86 7.05 -7.07
CA VAL A 278 -13.89 6.59 -6.12
C VAL A 278 -14.09 7.60 -5.00
N PHE A 279 -13.01 8.20 -4.49
CA PHE A 279 -13.06 9.09 -3.35
C PHE A 279 -12.69 10.54 -3.72
N PRO A 280 -13.26 11.54 -3.03
CA PRO A 280 -12.87 12.93 -3.21
C PRO A 280 -11.41 13.18 -2.79
N LEU A 281 -10.77 14.20 -3.34
CA LEU A 281 -9.33 14.46 -3.21
C LEU A 281 -8.86 14.56 -1.74
N HIS A 282 -9.62 15.22 -0.87
CA HIS A 282 -9.26 15.32 0.55
C HIS A 282 -9.18 13.94 1.24
N LYS A 283 -10.04 12.98 0.86
CA LYS A 283 -9.98 11.59 1.33
C LYS A 283 -8.77 10.87 0.73
N ILE A 284 -8.47 11.12 -0.54
CA ILE A 284 -7.29 10.58 -1.23
C ILE A 284 -5.99 11.02 -0.58
N PHE A 285 -5.85 12.29 -0.20
CA PHE A 285 -4.61 12.77 0.45
C PHE A 285 -4.31 11.96 1.71
N HIS A 286 -5.30 11.75 2.59
CA HIS A 286 -5.11 10.97 3.80
C HIS A 286 -4.80 9.49 3.53
N LEU A 287 -5.47 8.92 2.51
CA LEU A 287 -5.23 7.54 2.11
C LEU A 287 -3.83 7.36 1.52
N TRP A 288 -3.41 8.29 0.66
CA TRP A 288 -2.13 8.24 -0.06
C TRP A 288 -0.94 8.60 0.81
N ASP A 289 -1.12 9.45 1.83
CA ASP A 289 -0.10 9.71 2.87
C ASP A 289 0.38 8.39 3.48
N THR A 290 -0.53 7.41 3.67
CA THR A 290 -0.16 6.06 4.14
C THR A 290 0.27 5.14 2.99
N LEU A 291 -0.41 5.18 1.84
CA LEU A 291 -0.07 4.34 0.67
C LEU A 291 1.40 4.50 0.28
N LEU A 292 1.90 5.73 0.24
CA LEU A 292 3.27 6.05 -0.18
C LEU A 292 4.34 5.48 0.74
N LEU A 293 4.00 5.24 2.02
CA LEU A 293 4.87 4.59 3.01
C LEU A 293 4.89 3.07 2.85
N GLY A 294 3.87 2.51 2.21
CA GLY A 294 3.75 1.08 1.91
C GLY A 294 4.50 0.66 0.65
N ASN A 295 4.51 -0.65 0.41
CA ASN A 295 5.01 -1.24 -0.83
C ASN A 295 3.86 -1.42 -1.84
N SER A 296 4.20 -1.95 -3.01
CA SER A 296 3.27 -2.18 -4.13
C SER A 296 2.12 -3.14 -3.83
N SER A 297 2.11 -3.81 -2.67
CA SER A 297 1.06 -4.72 -2.20
C SER A 297 0.09 -4.06 -1.23
N PHE A 298 0.42 -2.90 -0.67
CA PHE A 298 -0.45 -2.18 0.25
C PHE A 298 -1.85 -1.83 -0.32
N PRO A 299 -2.01 -1.50 -1.63
CA PRO A 299 -3.34 -1.29 -2.22
C PRO A 299 -4.34 -2.44 -1.99
N PHE A 300 -3.88 -3.69 -1.94
CA PHE A 300 -4.75 -4.83 -1.64
C PHE A 300 -5.37 -4.72 -0.24
N CYS A 301 -4.59 -4.27 0.74
CA CYS A 301 -5.05 -4.09 2.12
C CYS A 301 -6.08 -2.95 2.21
N ILE A 302 -5.92 -1.89 1.41
CA ILE A 302 -6.91 -0.82 1.29
C ILE A 302 -8.22 -1.38 0.72
N GLY A 303 -8.15 -2.14 -0.38
CA GLY A 303 -9.33 -2.76 -0.99
C GLY A 303 -10.09 -3.68 -0.03
N VAL A 304 -9.37 -4.53 0.71
CA VAL A 304 -9.97 -5.41 1.74
C VAL A 304 -10.58 -4.59 2.88
N ALA A 305 -9.91 -3.52 3.33
CA ALA A 305 -10.44 -2.66 4.38
C ALA A 305 -11.75 -1.95 3.97
N ILE A 306 -11.88 -1.54 2.70
CA ILE A 306 -13.13 -1.00 2.15
C ILE A 306 -14.23 -2.06 2.19
N LEU A 307 -13.94 -3.28 1.73
CA LEU A 307 -14.90 -4.40 1.77
C LEU A 307 -15.32 -4.74 3.21
N GLN A 308 -14.40 -4.69 4.17
CA GLN A 308 -14.72 -4.93 5.58
C GLN A 308 -15.65 -3.88 6.19
N GLN A 309 -15.62 -2.64 5.73
CA GLN A 309 -16.58 -1.62 6.15
C GLN A 309 -17.98 -1.87 5.56
N LEU A 310 -18.05 -2.47 4.37
CA LEU A 310 -19.30 -2.82 3.69
C LEU A 310 -19.81 -4.22 4.04
N ARG A 311 -19.04 -4.99 4.81
CA ARG A 311 -19.23 -6.41 5.10
C ARG A 311 -20.64 -6.80 5.45
N ASP A 312 -21.25 -6.12 6.43
CA ASP A 312 -22.59 -6.48 6.91
C ASP A 312 -23.65 -6.32 5.82
N ARG A 313 -23.50 -5.29 4.96
CA ARG A 313 -24.38 -5.09 3.81
C ARG A 313 -24.13 -6.12 2.72
N LEU A 314 -22.87 -6.50 2.47
CA LEU A 314 -22.53 -7.50 1.46
C LEU A 314 -23.08 -8.88 1.82
N LEU A 315 -22.89 -9.30 3.08
CA LEU A 315 -23.38 -10.60 3.58
C LEU A 315 -24.91 -10.69 3.61
N ALA A 316 -25.61 -9.56 3.77
CA ALA A 316 -27.07 -9.52 3.80
C ALA A 316 -27.72 -9.53 2.39
N ASN A 317 -26.93 -9.36 1.33
CA ASN A 317 -27.43 -9.06 -0.01
C ASN A 317 -26.98 -10.10 -1.05
N GLY A 318 -27.76 -10.22 -2.13
CA GLY A 318 -27.45 -11.03 -3.30
C GLY A 318 -26.64 -10.26 -4.35
N PHE A 319 -26.46 -10.88 -5.52
CA PHE A 319 -25.66 -10.33 -6.62
C PHE A 319 -26.14 -8.94 -7.08
N ASN A 320 -27.44 -8.77 -7.32
CA ASN A 320 -28.00 -7.54 -7.88
C ASN A 320 -27.88 -6.37 -6.88
N GLU A 321 -28.17 -6.62 -5.60
CA GLU A 321 -28.09 -5.63 -4.55
C GLU A 321 -26.63 -5.21 -4.30
N CYS A 322 -25.68 -6.16 -4.42
CA CYS A 322 -24.25 -5.84 -4.38
C CYS A 322 -23.82 -4.94 -5.55
N ILE A 323 -24.28 -5.19 -6.78
CA ILE A 323 -23.98 -4.31 -7.93
C ILE A 323 -24.47 -2.88 -7.69
N LEU A 324 -25.68 -2.73 -7.13
CA LEU A 324 -26.23 -1.42 -6.78
C LEU A 324 -25.42 -0.74 -5.67
N LEU A 325 -25.02 -1.48 -4.64
CA LEU A 325 -24.20 -0.97 -3.54
C LEU A 325 -22.85 -0.39 -3.99
N PHE A 326 -22.23 -0.96 -5.03
CA PHE A 326 -20.96 -0.43 -5.56
C PHE A 326 -21.14 0.68 -6.60
N SER A 327 -22.32 0.76 -7.22
CA SER A 327 -22.68 1.87 -8.11
C SER A 327 -22.91 3.16 -7.33
N ASP A 328 -23.48 3.06 -6.13
CA ASP A 328 -23.66 4.16 -5.17
C ASP A 328 -23.00 3.80 -3.83
N LEU A 329 -21.67 3.94 -3.80
CA LEU A 329 -20.86 3.50 -2.68
C LEU A 329 -21.22 4.30 -1.42
N PRO A 330 -21.60 3.64 -0.30
CA PRO A 330 -21.83 4.32 0.96
C PRO A 330 -20.59 5.08 1.42
N GLU A 331 -20.79 6.08 2.29
CA GLU A 331 -19.67 6.82 2.83
C GLU A 331 -18.69 5.91 3.58
N ILE A 332 -17.45 5.88 3.09
CA ILE A 332 -16.33 5.16 3.71
C ILE A 332 -15.60 6.10 4.68
N ASP A 333 -15.37 5.61 5.90
CA ASP A 333 -14.50 6.24 6.88
C ASP A 333 -13.04 5.94 6.53
N ILE A 334 -12.32 6.98 6.10
CA ILE A 334 -10.93 6.87 5.66
C ILE A 334 -9.96 6.65 6.81
N GLU A 335 -10.21 7.22 7.99
CA GLU A 335 -9.35 7.01 9.15
C GLU A 335 -9.41 5.56 9.61
N ARG A 336 -10.63 5.00 9.67
CA ARG A 336 -10.84 3.57 9.88
C ARG A 336 -10.19 2.74 8.77
N CYS A 337 -10.35 3.12 7.50
CA CYS A 337 -9.77 2.40 6.36
C CYS A 337 -8.23 2.32 6.45
N VAL A 338 -7.57 3.43 6.77
CA VAL A 338 -6.11 3.50 6.96
C VAL A 338 -5.68 2.61 8.12
N ARG A 339 -6.36 2.69 9.28
CA ARG A 339 -6.03 1.86 10.44
C ARG A 339 -6.17 0.37 10.16
N GLU A 340 -7.27 -0.04 9.54
CA GLU A 340 -7.50 -1.45 9.20
C GLU A 340 -6.55 -1.94 8.12
N SER A 341 -6.27 -1.16 7.07
CA SER A 341 -5.31 -1.55 6.03
C SER A 341 -3.89 -1.76 6.58
N ILE A 342 -3.44 -0.94 7.53
CA ILE A 342 -2.17 -1.16 8.24
C ILE A 342 -2.21 -2.47 9.06
N ASN A 343 -3.32 -2.74 9.75
CA ASN A 343 -3.49 -3.97 10.53
C ASN A 343 -3.46 -5.21 9.61
N LEU A 344 -4.23 -5.19 8.52
CA LEU A 344 -4.24 -6.24 7.50
C LEU A 344 -2.83 -6.48 6.95
N PHE A 345 -2.14 -5.41 6.55
CA PHE A 345 -0.77 -5.49 6.02
C PHE A 345 0.21 -6.15 6.99
N ARG A 346 0.11 -5.89 8.30
CA ARG A 346 0.96 -6.51 9.34
C ARG A 346 0.74 -8.02 9.49
N TRP A 347 -0.43 -8.52 9.12
CA TRP A 347 -0.79 -9.94 9.20
C TRP A 347 -0.58 -10.69 7.89
N THR A 348 -0.29 -9.97 6.81
CA THR A 348 -0.06 -10.54 5.48
C THR A 348 1.41 -10.89 5.30
N PRO A 349 1.76 -12.18 5.12
CA PRO A 349 3.09 -12.54 4.69
C PRO A 349 3.45 -11.84 3.38
N LYS A 350 4.68 -11.35 3.24
CA LYS A 350 5.08 -10.48 2.12
C LYS A 350 4.84 -11.18 0.77
N SER A 351 5.29 -12.43 0.66
CA SER A 351 5.18 -13.31 -0.50
C SER A 351 3.76 -13.79 -0.81
N ALA A 352 2.79 -13.63 0.10
CA ALA A 352 1.38 -13.93 -0.17
C ALA A 352 0.85 -13.08 -1.33
N THR A 353 1.36 -11.85 -1.47
CA THR A 353 0.98 -10.87 -2.50
C THR A 353 1.89 -10.85 -3.73
N TYR A 354 2.71 -11.89 -3.91
CA TYR A 354 3.60 -12.00 -5.06
C TYR A 354 2.81 -11.99 -6.38
N ARG A 355 3.37 -11.28 -7.36
CA ARG A 355 2.84 -11.10 -8.71
C ARG A 355 3.99 -11.22 -9.71
N GLN A 356 3.80 -12.02 -10.75
CA GLN A 356 4.77 -12.18 -11.82
C GLN A 356 4.94 -10.89 -12.62
N TYR A 357 3.85 -10.14 -12.82
CA TYR A 357 3.85 -8.91 -13.62
C TYR A 357 4.13 -7.64 -12.80
N ALA A 358 4.56 -7.75 -11.55
CA ALA A 358 4.96 -6.56 -10.79
C ALA A 358 6.36 -6.06 -11.21
N GLN A 359 6.71 -4.84 -10.82
CA GLN A 359 8.01 -4.25 -11.15
C GLN A 359 9.15 -5.17 -10.63
N PRO A 360 10.13 -5.51 -11.50
CA PRO A 360 11.27 -6.32 -11.06
C PRO A 360 12.21 -5.54 -10.13
N PRO A 361 13.04 -6.24 -9.34
CA PRO A 361 14.15 -5.67 -8.60
C PRO A 361 14.95 -4.66 -9.43
N ARG A 362 15.20 -3.46 -8.90
CA ARG A 362 16.28 -2.64 -9.46
C ARG A 362 17.61 -3.32 -9.12
N PRO A 363 18.55 -3.45 -10.07
CA PRO A 363 19.89 -3.90 -9.73
C PRO A 363 20.51 -2.93 -8.72
N PRO A 364 21.27 -3.42 -7.72
CA PRO A 364 21.89 -2.55 -6.73
C PRO A 364 22.82 -1.58 -7.44
N ALA A 365 22.56 -0.28 -7.30
CA ALA A 365 23.50 0.75 -7.70
C ALA A 365 24.74 0.60 -6.80
N ASP A 366 25.94 0.59 -7.39
CA ASP A 366 27.24 0.52 -6.70
C ASP A 366 27.30 1.52 -5.54
N SER A 367 26.98 1.07 -4.34
CA SER A 367 27.06 1.85 -3.12
C SER A 367 27.46 0.95 -1.97
N SER A 368 28.74 1.05 -1.61
CA SER A 368 29.32 0.50 -0.39
C SER A 368 28.65 1.14 0.83
N GLY A 369 27.91 0.37 1.63
CA GLY A 369 27.48 0.85 2.94
C GLY A 369 26.32 0.08 3.58
N THR A 370 26.68 -0.72 4.60
CA THR A 370 25.88 -1.04 5.80
C THR A 370 24.45 -1.57 5.60
N ARG A 371 24.26 -2.87 5.83
CA ARG A 371 22.94 -3.52 5.99
C ARG A 371 22.15 -2.83 7.11
N SER A 372 21.24 -1.93 6.73
CA SER A 372 20.30 -1.27 7.64
C SER A 372 19.31 -2.30 8.19
N SER A 373 19.03 -2.22 9.50
CA SER A 373 18.00 -3.00 10.19
C SER A 373 16.66 -2.89 9.46
N LEU A 374 16.18 -4.01 8.90
CA LEU A 374 14.90 -4.08 8.18
C LEU A 374 13.73 -3.88 9.15
N SER A 375 13.05 -2.73 9.06
CA SER A 375 11.72 -2.58 9.65
C SER A 375 10.67 -3.23 8.73
N CYS A 376 9.56 -3.76 9.28
CA CYS A 376 8.50 -4.41 8.48
C CYS A 376 7.76 -3.46 7.51
N PHE A 377 8.12 -2.19 7.52
CA PHE A 377 7.59 -1.12 6.68
C PHE A 377 8.70 -0.46 5.84
N SER A 378 9.96 -0.88 6.00
CA SER A 378 11.07 -0.36 5.19
C SER A 378 11.07 -1.01 3.81
N ALA A 379 11.35 -0.16 2.83
CA ALA A 379 11.50 -0.39 1.42
C ALA A 379 12.08 -1.77 1.00
N ASP A 380 11.57 -2.23 -0.15
CA ASP A 380 12.29 -3.03 -1.14
C ASP A 380 12.48 -4.54 -0.89
N TYR A 381 11.39 -5.31 -0.77
CA TYR A 381 11.46 -6.77 -0.98
C TYR A 381 11.53 -7.14 -2.47
N GLN A 382 11.05 -6.26 -3.35
CA GLN A 382 11.26 -6.47 -4.78
C GLN A 382 12.73 -6.37 -5.15
N GLU A 383 13.64 -5.86 -4.31
CA GLU A 383 15.07 -5.70 -4.63
C GLU A 383 15.99 -6.83 -4.14
N ALA A 384 15.47 -7.84 -3.41
CA ALA A 384 16.28 -8.98 -3.01
C ALA A 384 16.53 -9.93 -4.20
N PRO A 385 17.78 -10.37 -4.45
CA PRO A 385 18.07 -11.33 -5.51
C PRO A 385 17.29 -12.63 -5.26
N ARG A 386 16.65 -13.16 -6.32
CA ARG A 386 15.90 -14.42 -6.25
C ARG A 386 16.82 -15.54 -5.74
N SER A 387 16.50 -16.09 -4.58
CA SER A 387 17.13 -17.30 -4.05
C SER A 387 16.31 -18.53 -4.43
N ASP A 388 16.87 -19.72 -4.23
CA ASP A 388 16.16 -21.00 -4.38
C ASP A 388 14.95 -21.15 -3.42
N LEU A 389 14.87 -20.31 -2.38
CA LEU A 389 13.79 -20.28 -1.39
C LEU A 389 12.68 -19.28 -1.74
N SER A 390 12.88 -18.47 -2.79
CA SER A 390 11.89 -17.52 -3.28
C SER A 390 10.69 -18.22 -3.94
N ARG A 391 9.60 -17.47 -4.14
CA ARG A 391 8.36 -18.00 -4.73
C ARG A 391 8.50 -18.13 -6.25
N ASP A 392 8.04 -19.26 -6.79
CA ASP A 392 8.01 -19.48 -8.24
C ASP A 392 6.81 -18.81 -8.90
N SER A 393 6.93 -18.45 -10.18
CA SER A 393 5.80 -18.00 -10.99
C SER A 393 4.85 -19.16 -11.29
N ILE A 394 3.54 -18.91 -11.19
CA ILE A 394 2.48 -19.89 -11.43
C ILE A 394 1.67 -19.40 -12.63
N LYS A 395 1.16 -20.32 -13.45
CA LYS A 395 0.27 -19.96 -14.56
C LYS A 395 -1.01 -19.32 -14.03
N LEU A 396 -1.56 -18.39 -14.79
CA LEU A 396 -2.75 -17.65 -14.37
C LEU A 396 -3.95 -18.57 -14.09
N ASP A 397 -4.14 -19.63 -14.87
CA ASP A 397 -5.24 -20.59 -14.66
C ASP A 397 -5.10 -21.36 -13.33
N ASP A 398 -3.87 -21.76 -13.00
CA ASP A 398 -3.58 -22.42 -11.73
C ASP A 398 -3.74 -21.45 -10.56
N LEU A 399 -3.33 -20.19 -10.72
CA LEU A 399 -3.52 -19.14 -9.71
C LEU A 399 -5.01 -18.87 -9.44
N LYS A 400 -5.84 -18.81 -10.50
CA LYS A 400 -7.30 -18.63 -10.41
C LYS A 400 -8.00 -19.82 -9.77
N ALA A 401 -7.45 -21.03 -9.91
CA ALA A 401 -7.98 -22.23 -9.27
C ALA A 401 -7.69 -22.27 -7.74
N GLU A 402 -6.72 -21.50 -7.25
CA GLU A 402 -6.34 -21.46 -5.84
C GLU A 402 -7.07 -20.34 -5.08
N VAL A 403 -7.77 -20.71 -4.00
CA VAL A 403 -8.47 -19.77 -3.12
C VAL A 403 -7.52 -19.08 -2.13
N SER A 404 -6.47 -19.79 -1.70
CA SER A 404 -5.52 -19.31 -0.70
C SER A 404 -4.20 -18.89 -1.34
N PRO A 405 -3.56 -17.80 -0.85
CA PRO A 405 -2.28 -17.37 -1.37
C PRO A 405 -1.15 -18.36 -0.99
N ARG A 406 -0.08 -18.35 -1.78
CA ARG A 406 1.16 -19.07 -1.46
C ARG A 406 2.19 -18.17 -0.80
N ILE A 407 2.99 -18.74 0.10
CA ILE A 407 4.13 -18.07 0.72
C ILE A 407 5.46 -18.74 0.34
N SER A 408 6.53 -17.96 0.29
CA SER A 408 7.89 -18.45 0.06
C SER A 408 8.44 -19.19 1.28
N ALA A 409 9.49 -19.99 1.06
CA ALA A 409 10.20 -20.63 2.15
C ALA A 409 10.97 -19.60 3.00
N GLU A 410 11.48 -18.52 2.41
CA GLU A 410 12.10 -17.40 3.13
C GLU A 410 11.14 -16.75 4.13
N ASP A 411 9.93 -16.40 3.66
CA ASP A 411 8.92 -15.80 4.52
C ASP A 411 8.50 -16.74 5.64
N LEU A 412 8.39 -18.04 5.35
CA LEU A 412 8.10 -19.04 6.36
C LEU A 412 9.18 -19.08 7.45
N ILE A 413 10.46 -19.05 7.06
CA ILE A 413 11.60 -19.05 7.99
C ILE A 413 11.61 -17.77 8.81
N ASP A 414 11.49 -16.60 8.19
CA ASP A 414 11.43 -15.31 8.88
C ASP A 414 10.28 -15.27 9.90
N LEU A 415 9.10 -15.78 9.53
CA LEU A 415 7.93 -15.86 10.42
C LEU A 415 8.14 -16.86 11.57
N CYS A 416 8.84 -17.97 11.33
CA CYS A 416 9.17 -18.97 12.34
C CYS A 416 10.26 -18.48 13.31
N GLU A 417 11.34 -17.86 12.82
CA GLU A 417 12.45 -17.34 13.64
C GLU A 417 11.99 -16.22 14.58
N LEU A 418 11.04 -15.39 14.14
CA LEU A 418 10.37 -14.41 14.99
C LEU A 418 9.57 -15.03 16.15
N THR A 419 9.33 -16.35 16.12
CA THR A 419 8.57 -17.10 17.13
C THR A 419 9.40 -18.09 17.95
N GLY A 420 10.69 -18.31 17.61
CA GLY A 420 11.59 -19.21 18.33
C GLY A 420 12.28 -18.58 19.57
N PRO A 421 12.87 -19.40 20.46
CA PRO A 421 13.86 -18.92 21.44
C PRO A 421 15.12 -18.49 20.66
N SER A 422 15.44 -17.21 20.69
CA SER A 422 16.41 -16.58 19.81
C SER A 422 17.84 -17.11 20.00
N HIS A 423 18.50 -17.48 18.91
CA HIS A 423 19.96 -17.34 18.77
C HIS A 423 20.33 -16.00 18.08
N SER A 424 19.71 -14.88 18.48
CA SER A 424 20.16 -13.55 18.06
C SER A 424 20.85 -12.83 19.23
N LYS A 425 22.08 -12.36 18.97
CA LYS A 425 22.97 -11.68 19.93
C LYS A 425 22.58 -10.20 20.14
N THR A 426 21.36 -9.91 20.59
CA THR A 426 21.02 -8.57 21.11
C THR A 426 20.09 -8.65 22.33
N PRO A 427 20.45 -8.04 23.47
CA PRO A 427 19.68 -8.16 24.70
C PRO A 427 18.58 -7.10 24.75
N VAL A 428 17.40 -7.42 24.22
CA VAL A 428 16.19 -6.67 24.55
C VAL A 428 15.29 -7.56 25.38
N LYS A 429 15.09 -7.17 26.65
CA LYS A 429 14.22 -7.81 27.65
C LYS A 429 12.87 -8.21 27.02
N LYS A 430 12.62 -9.51 26.85
CA LYS A 430 11.30 -10.03 26.48
C LYS A 430 10.39 -10.12 27.71
N THR A 431 9.25 -9.42 27.66
CA THR A 431 8.09 -9.62 28.52
C THR A 431 7.18 -10.73 27.95
N LYS A 432 6.97 -11.80 28.74
CA LYS A 432 6.02 -12.94 28.62
C LYS A 432 6.04 -13.81 27.33
N PRO A 433 5.85 -15.14 27.44
CA PRO A 433 5.78 -16.04 26.28
C PRO A 433 4.46 -15.84 25.52
N SER A 434 4.48 -15.07 24.43
CA SER A 434 3.34 -14.96 23.53
C SER A 434 3.27 -16.20 22.61
N LYS A 435 2.08 -16.78 22.43
CA LYS A 435 1.83 -17.85 21.44
C LYS A 435 2.42 -17.49 20.05
N PRO A 436 2.93 -18.45 19.26
CA PRO A 436 3.57 -18.19 17.98
C PRO A 436 2.58 -17.65 16.93
N LYS A 437 2.97 -16.65 16.13
CA LYS A 437 2.09 -15.95 15.17
C LYS A 437 1.59 -16.82 14.01
N LEU A 438 2.15 -18.01 13.87
CA LEU A 438 1.97 -18.94 12.76
C LEU A 438 1.79 -20.37 13.30
N LEU A 439 1.02 -21.18 12.58
CA LEU A 439 0.97 -22.63 12.72
C LEU A 439 1.25 -23.29 11.37
N VAL A 440 2.17 -24.27 11.35
CA VAL A 440 2.42 -25.10 10.17
C VAL A 440 1.61 -26.39 10.29
N VAL A 441 0.83 -26.70 9.26
CA VAL A 441 0.03 -27.92 9.16
C VAL A 441 0.60 -28.78 8.05
N ASP A 442 1.24 -29.87 8.43
CA ASP A 442 1.81 -30.83 7.50
C ASP A 442 0.78 -31.91 7.16
N ILE A 443 0.37 -31.94 5.88
CA ILE A 443 -0.67 -32.84 5.38
C ILE A 443 -0.12 -34.15 4.79
N ARG A 444 1.19 -34.39 4.90
CA ARG A 444 1.82 -35.66 4.49
C ARG A 444 1.38 -36.80 5.42
N ASN A 445 1.62 -38.03 4.97
CA ASN A 445 1.39 -39.20 5.83
C ASN A 445 2.30 -39.17 7.08
N SER A 446 1.92 -39.89 8.13
CA SER A 446 2.65 -39.86 9.40
C SER A 446 4.10 -40.38 9.26
N GLU A 447 4.36 -41.29 8.32
CA GLU A 447 5.70 -41.81 8.05
C GLU A 447 6.64 -40.71 7.54
N ASP A 448 6.24 -39.95 6.52
CA ASP A 448 7.03 -38.86 5.94
C ASP A 448 7.20 -37.69 6.92
N PHE A 449 6.21 -37.45 7.77
CA PHE A 449 6.31 -36.47 8.86
C PHE A 449 7.36 -36.90 9.90
N ASN A 450 7.34 -38.18 10.30
CA ASN A 450 8.30 -38.74 11.25
C ASN A 450 9.72 -38.85 10.67
N ARG A 451 9.88 -38.94 9.34
CA ARG A 451 11.20 -38.88 8.70
C ARG A 451 11.85 -37.49 8.75
N GLY A 452 11.05 -36.44 8.94
CA GLY A 452 11.52 -35.07 9.06
C GLY A 452 10.40 -34.06 8.82
N HIS A 453 10.22 -33.13 9.76
CA HIS A 453 9.16 -32.11 9.72
C HIS A 453 9.68 -30.75 10.17
N ILE A 454 8.91 -29.69 9.92
CA ILE A 454 9.25 -28.34 10.40
C ILE A 454 8.99 -28.27 11.91
N SER A 455 9.91 -27.71 12.67
CA SER A 455 9.77 -27.61 14.13
C SER A 455 8.49 -26.87 14.53
N GLY A 456 7.72 -27.44 15.47
CA GLY A 456 6.45 -26.87 15.93
C GLY A 456 5.25 -27.06 14.97
N SER A 457 5.42 -27.82 13.88
CA SER A 457 4.30 -28.20 12.99
C SER A 457 3.43 -29.30 13.60
N ILE A 458 2.16 -29.35 13.16
CA ILE A 458 1.24 -30.45 13.45
C ILE A 458 1.07 -31.34 12.21
N ASN A 459 0.87 -32.64 12.40
CA ASN A 459 0.56 -33.56 11.31
C ASN A 459 -0.95 -33.80 11.21
N VAL A 460 -1.53 -33.50 10.05
CA VAL A 460 -2.95 -33.75 9.72
C VAL A 460 -3.01 -34.38 8.33
N PRO A 461 -2.79 -35.70 8.20
CA PRO A 461 -2.69 -36.36 6.91
C PRO A 461 -3.93 -36.12 6.03
N PHE A 462 -3.73 -35.72 4.78
CA PHE A 462 -4.82 -35.37 3.85
C PHE A 462 -5.89 -36.46 3.72
N ALA A 463 -5.46 -37.74 3.66
CA ALA A 463 -6.34 -38.88 3.47
C ALA A 463 -7.32 -39.15 4.63
N SER A 464 -7.02 -38.64 5.82
CA SER A 464 -7.83 -38.85 7.03
C SER A 464 -8.20 -37.54 7.71
N ALA A 465 -8.11 -36.42 7.00
CA ALA A 465 -8.37 -35.10 7.56
C ALA A 465 -9.85 -34.72 7.60
N PHE A 466 -10.63 -35.21 6.64
CA PHE A 466 -12.01 -34.79 6.41
C PHE A 466 -13.00 -35.97 6.54
N THR A 467 -14.20 -35.68 7.05
CA THR A 467 -15.34 -36.61 7.03
C THR A 467 -15.91 -36.75 5.62
N ALA A 468 -16.85 -37.67 5.43
CA ALA A 468 -17.58 -37.81 4.16
C ALA A 468 -18.35 -36.54 3.78
N GLU A 469 -18.78 -35.75 4.77
CA GLU A 469 -19.45 -34.46 4.60
C GLU A 469 -18.48 -33.29 4.31
N GLY A 470 -17.16 -33.52 4.42
CA GLY A 470 -16.12 -32.51 4.15
C GLY A 470 -15.70 -31.67 5.36
N ASP A 471 -16.14 -32.05 6.57
CA ASP A 471 -15.77 -31.41 7.82
C ASP A 471 -14.46 -31.97 8.37
N LEU A 472 -13.69 -31.16 9.10
CA LEU A 472 -12.46 -31.61 9.75
C LEU A 472 -12.76 -32.64 10.86
N ILE A 473 -12.10 -33.79 10.80
CA ILE A 473 -12.19 -34.81 11.85
C ILE A 473 -11.60 -34.25 13.15
N GLN A 474 -12.34 -34.41 14.25
CA GLN A 474 -11.89 -33.96 15.57
C GLN A 474 -10.80 -34.88 16.11
N CYS A 475 -9.60 -34.33 16.30
CA CYS A 475 -8.44 -34.99 16.87
C CYS A 475 -7.56 -33.96 17.59
N PRO A 476 -6.54 -34.37 18.37
CA PRO A 476 -5.68 -33.42 19.08
C PRO A 476 -5.00 -32.40 18.16
N ALA A 477 -4.66 -32.80 16.93
CA ALA A 477 -4.06 -31.91 15.94
C ALA A 477 -5.06 -30.86 15.42
N THR A 478 -6.31 -31.25 15.13
CA THR A 478 -7.34 -30.29 14.68
C THR A 478 -7.86 -29.42 15.82
N ALA A 479 -7.84 -29.90 17.07
CA ALA A 479 -8.06 -29.06 18.25
C ALA A 479 -6.96 -27.99 18.40
N THR A 480 -5.71 -28.36 18.11
CA THR A 480 -4.59 -27.40 18.06
C THR A 480 -4.84 -26.37 16.97
N LEU A 481 -5.21 -26.80 15.75
CA LEU A 481 -5.56 -25.89 14.64
C LEU A 481 -6.67 -24.89 15.03
N GLN A 482 -7.74 -25.35 15.68
CA GLN A 482 -8.82 -24.49 16.19
C GLN A 482 -8.30 -23.45 17.20
N SER A 483 -7.39 -23.84 18.09
CA SER A 483 -6.79 -22.93 19.09
C SER A 483 -5.91 -21.82 18.47
N PHE A 484 -5.53 -21.99 17.20
CA PHE A 484 -4.79 -21.04 16.38
C PHE A 484 -5.67 -20.25 15.39
N LYS A 485 -7.01 -20.38 15.46
CA LYS A 485 -7.92 -19.61 14.60
C LYS A 485 -7.63 -18.10 14.72
N GLY A 486 -7.48 -17.44 13.57
CA GLY A 486 -7.08 -16.02 13.50
C GLY A 486 -5.57 -15.79 13.45
N ARG A 487 -4.72 -16.82 13.53
CA ARG A 487 -3.28 -16.74 13.24
C ARG A 487 -3.00 -17.20 11.81
N VAL A 488 -1.79 -16.95 11.31
CA VAL A 488 -1.41 -17.47 10.00
C VAL A 488 -1.33 -18.99 10.09
N VAL A 489 -1.91 -19.69 9.12
CA VAL A 489 -1.87 -21.16 9.01
C VAL A 489 -1.22 -21.50 7.68
N VAL A 490 -0.12 -22.23 7.69
CA VAL A 490 0.60 -22.60 6.47
C VAL A 490 0.47 -24.10 6.23
N ILE A 491 -0.14 -24.45 5.11
CA ILE A 491 -0.33 -25.84 4.67
C ILE A 491 0.91 -26.30 3.92
N VAL A 492 1.49 -27.41 4.38
CA VAL A 492 2.71 -28.00 3.82
C VAL A 492 2.43 -29.42 3.37
N GLY A 493 2.84 -29.77 2.16
CA GLY A 493 2.69 -31.11 1.61
C GLY A 493 3.68 -31.39 0.48
N ASN A 494 3.59 -32.60 -0.09
CA ASN A 494 4.37 -33.00 -1.27
C ASN A 494 3.61 -32.77 -2.58
N VAL A 495 2.27 -32.75 -2.52
CA VAL A 495 1.38 -32.70 -3.69
C VAL A 495 0.61 -31.38 -3.68
N VAL A 496 0.90 -30.51 -4.65
CA VAL A 496 0.33 -29.15 -4.77
C VAL A 496 -1.21 -29.17 -4.80
N LYS A 497 -1.79 -30.12 -5.54
CA LYS A 497 -3.26 -30.27 -5.61
C LYS A 497 -3.89 -30.56 -4.25
N ASN A 498 -3.25 -31.40 -3.44
CA ASN A 498 -3.75 -31.74 -2.11
C ASN A 498 -3.62 -30.57 -1.14
N THR A 499 -2.52 -29.80 -1.20
CA THR A 499 -2.35 -28.60 -0.38
C THR A 499 -3.36 -27.52 -0.74
N ALA A 500 -3.62 -27.32 -2.03
CA ALA A 500 -4.64 -26.36 -2.51
C ALA A 500 -6.06 -26.78 -2.09
N ALA A 501 -6.42 -28.05 -2.26
CA ALA A 501 -7.72 -28.57 -1.84
C ALA A 501 -7.92 -28.46 -0.33
N PHE A 502 -6.90 -28.83 0.47
CA PHE A 502 -6.96 -28.72 1.93
C PHE A 502 -7.15 -27.27 2.37
N ALA A 503 -6.40 -26.34 1.79
CA ALA A 503 -6.52 -24.92 2.07
C ALA A 503 -7.93 -24.39 1.71
N ALA A 504 -8.47 -24.77 0.55
CA ALA A 504 -9.83 -24.42 0.14
C ALA A 504 -10.89 -24.95 1.13
N HIS A 505 -10.74 -26.17 1.64
CA HIS A 505 -11.62 -26.71 2.69
C HIS A 505 -11.54 -25.90 3.99
N LEU A 506 -10.35 -25.44 4.40
CA LEU A 506 -10.23 -24.57 5.57
C LEU A 506 -10.93 -23.21 5.36
N VAL A 507 -10.75 -22.59 4.19
CA VAL A 507 -11.41 -21.33 3.85
C VAL A 507 -12.92 -21.49 3.81
N LYS A 508 -13.44 -22.58 3.22
CA LYS A 508 -14.87 -22.92 3.23
C LYS A 508 -15.41 -23.03 4.67
N ASN A 509 -14.62 -23.59 5.57
CA ASN A 509 -14.91 -23.67 7.02
C ASN A 509 -14.59 -22.38 7.80
N LYS A 510 -14.43 -21.24 7.12
CA LYS A 510 -14.23 -19.91 7.70
C LYS A 510 -12.97 -19.81 8.57
N TYR A 511 -11.91 -20.54 8.23
CA TYR A 511 -10.59 -20.32 8.81
C TYR A 511 -9.89 -19.17 8.08
N PRO A 512 -9.59 -18.06 8.76
CA PRO A 512 -8.86 -16.95 8.14
C PRO A 512 -7.36 -17.28 8.11
N ARG A 513 -6.64 -16.52 7.27
CA ARG A 513 -5.17 -16.46 7.17
C ARG A 513 -4.51 -17.79 6.79
N VAL A 514 -5.17 -18.56 5.94
CA VAL A 514 -4.68 -19.81 5.39
C VAL A 514 -3.79 -19.53 4.18
N CYS A 515 -2.57 -20.07 4.20
CA CYS A 515 -1.58 -20.01 3.13
C CYS A 515 -1.08 -21.40 2.76
N ILE A 516 -0.49 -21.52 1.58
CA ILE A 516 0.19 -22.73 1.13
C ILE A 516 1.69 -22.46 1.02
N LEU A 517 2.55 -23.39 1.46
CA LEU A 517 3.99 -23.27 1.22
C LEU A 517 4.30 -23.55 -0.26
N ASP A 518 4.85 -22.57 -0.95
CA ASP A 518 5.29 -22.73 -2.33
C ASP A 518 6.39 -23.79 -2.44
N GLY A 519 6.29 -24.68 -3.43
CA GLY A 519 7.20 -25.82 -3.60
C GLY A 519 7.15 -26.90 -2.48
N GLY A 520 6.28 -26.73 -1.48
CA GLY A 520 6.06 -27.69 -0.41
C GLY A 520 7.29 -27.96 0.46
N ILE A 521 7.29 -29.10 1.16
CA ILE A 521 8.39 -29.46 2.09
C ILE A 521 9.75 -29.58 1.38
N ASN A 522 9.75 -29.84 0.06
CA ASN A 522 10.98 -30.03 -0.71
C ASN A 522 11.83 -28.75 -0.79
N LYS A 523 11.21 -27.56 -0.79
CA LYS A 523 11.96 -26.29 -0.72
C LYS A 523 12.66 -26.08 0.62
N ILE A 524 12.19 -26.72 1.70
CA ILE A 524 12.80 -26.60 3.03
C ILE A 524 13.93 -27.62 3.24
N LYS A 525 13.90 -28.78 2.56
CA LYS A 525 14.92 -29.84 2.75
C LYS A 525 16.38 -29.35 2.65
N PRO A 526 16.79 -28.53 1.66
CA PRO A 526 18.17 -28.07 1.53
C PRO A 526 18.65 -27.16 2.68
N THR A 527 17.73 -26.55 3.43
CA THR A 527 18.05 -25.60 4.50
C THR A 527 18.57 -26.27 5.78
N GLY A 528 18.35 -27.58 5.93
CA GLY A 528 18.68 -28.31 7.16
C GLY A 528 17.79 -27.98 8.36
N LEU A 529 16.70 -27.22 8.18
CA LEU A 529 15.79 -26.78 9.25
C LEU A 529 14.72 -27.83 9.65
N LEU A 530 14.78 -29.03 9.07
CA LEU A 530 13.85 -30.11 9.41
C LEU A 530 14.28 -30.80 10.71
N THR A 531 13.33 -30.91 11.63
CA THR A 531 13.46 -31.72 12.84
C THR A 531 13.26 -33.18 12.47
N VAL A 532 14.29 -33.99 12.73
CA VAL A 532 14.24 -35.45 12.60
C VAL A 532 14.16 -36.02 14.03
N PRO A 533 13.16 -36.85 14.36
CA PRO A 533 13.11 -37.53 15.65
C PRO A 533 14.39 -38.34 15.85
N SER A 534 15.02 -38.22 17.02
CA SER A 534 16.14 -39.09 17.37
C SER A 534 15.68 -40.55 17.31
N PRO A 535 16.46 -41.47 16.71
CA PRO A 535 16.11 -42.89 16.76
C PRO A 535 15.97 -43.28 18.23
N GLN A 536 14.80 -43.78 18.60
CA GLN A 536 14.62 -44.43 19.91
C GLN A 536 15.54 -45.66 19.90
N ILE A 537 16.67 -45.56 20.60
CA ILE A 537 17.60 -46.68 20.82
C ILE A 537 16.96 -47.68 21.77
#